data_AF-H6C507-F1
#
_entry.id   AF-H6C507-F1
#
_cell.length_a   1.000
_cell.length_b   1.000
_cell.length_c   1.000
_cell.angle_alpha   90.00
_cell.angle_beta   90.00
_cell.angle_gamma   90.00
#
_symmetry.space_group_name_H-M   'P 1'
#
loop_
_entity.id
_entity.type
_entity.pdbx_description
1 polymer ?
#
loop_
_entity_poly.entity_id
_entity_poly.type
_entity_poly.pdbx_seq_one_letter_code
_entity_poly.pdbx_strand_id
1 'polypeptide(L)'
;MIYDVAIIGAGPCGLAVASRLRESTPSALFTDDEHARYWKRFSKLETIESERKRNRRTEKKNNRTGSQGSNTSNDSEGTQNNSNASNSSSEEEEDDKGHDKSIIVLDAHSNEWMSAWKEKFRNLQIDHLRSPLFFHPDPRDRDGLLAFSHFSGRTPELEEIQNVVGREISKHQAKKSKSRGRRQVSRHLRIDDRDRIDYYTPSSQLFEDFCRDIIERYRLRNLIHQARVQTIEYGDVGGLFGNNLFSLVTDSKETILARTVVLAVGPGAKPSIPRDCNLRLETGTGSVCHCFDSTGGTCLPEHVARKIEARVPTCVVVVGGGLTSAQIADLMIRRGVRKVFLLLRGKYKLKHFDVDLEWVSKLRNQQMSVFWSADTDEERFQFLAQARNGGSITPKYDKILRKHVASGAVTILTQTCITRGTWAESSQTWSLDITPPHPGFPDQIDHIVYATGVPPKIENVACMQEILERHPIKAINGLPCINNDLMWNDDVPLFLTGGLAGLRLGPGAGNLAGARQGAERIAWKIDELLEPDENEIPNQTEMILDSMEEKKGRKLSSQQGNQGSSQGWNLNRKSKLSMEQERSEFTGGFANQFQALATVEGY
;
A
#
# COMPACT_ATOMS: atom_id res chain seq x y z
N MET A 1 -6.58 -21.82 -16.25
CA MET A 1 -7.37 -21.35 -15.10
C MET A 1 -7.52 -19.84 -15.23
N ILE A 2 -8.71 -19.30 -14.95
CA ILE A 2 -8.95 -17.85 -14.96
C ILE A 2 -9.13 -17.43 -13.50
N TYR A 3 -8.37 -16.45 -13.06
CA TYR A 3 -8.50 -15.89 -11.72
C TYR A 3 -9.52 -14.75 -11.69
N ASP A 4 -10.22 -14.57 -10.58
CA ASP A 4 -11.09 -13.42 -10.38
C ASP A 4 -10.25 -12.15 -10.17
N VAL A 5 -9.15 -12.27 -9.44
CA VAL A 5 -8.25 -11.16 -9.12
C VAL A 5 -6.79 -11.59 -9.27
N ALA A 6 -6.02 -10.82 -10.06
CA ALA A 6 -4.57 -10.90 -10.08
C ALA A 6 -3.94 -9.64 -9.47
N ILE A 7 -3.13 -9.79 -8.41
CA ILE A 7 -2.44 -8.68 -7.74
C ILE A 7 -0.97 -8.70 -8.16
N ILE A 8 -0.46 -7.61 -8.72
CA ILE A 8 0.95 -7.47 -9.11
C ILE A 8 1.69 -6.71 -8.01
N GLY A 9 2.50 -7.43 -7.24
CA GLY A 9 3.33 -6.93 -6.14
C GLY A 9 2.88 -7.40 -4.75
N ALA A 10 3.79 -8.07 -4.03
CA ALA A 10 3.56 -8.63 -2.69
C ALA A 10 4.04 -7.71 -1.55
N GLY A 11 4.09 -6.40 -1.78
CA GLY A 11 4.43 -5.39 -0.77
C GLY A 11 3.26 -5.01 0.14
N PRO A 12 3.39 -3.95 0.96
CA PRO A 12 2.35 -3.56 1.92
C PRO A 12 0.98 -3.26 1.30
N CYS A 13 0.96 -2.64 0.11
CA CYS A 13 -0.29 -2.34 -0.59
C CYS A 13 -0.97 -3.60 -1.14
N GLY A 14 -0.19 -4.54 -1.69
CA GLY A 14 -0.71 -5.83 -2.15
C GLY A 14 -1.23 -6.67 -0.99
N LEU A 15 -0.51 -6.69 0.14
CA LEU A 15 -0.94 -7.37 1.36
C LEU A 15 -2.25 -6.79 1.88
N ALA A 16 -2.38 -5.46 1.91
CA ALA A 16 -3.61 -4.80 2.34
C ALA A 16 -4.81 -5.17 1.44
N VAL A 17 -4.63 -5.16 0.12
CA VAL A 17 -5.69 -5.53 -0.85
C VAL A 17 -6.08 -6.99 -0.68
N ALA A 18 -5.11 -7.91 -0.65
CA ALA A 18 -5.37 -9.35 -0.50
C ALA A 18 -6.06 -9.67 0.83
N SER A 19 -5.62 -9.02 1.93
CA SER A 19 -6.25 -9.15 3.25
C SER A 19 -7.69 -8.67 3.22
N ARG A 20 -7.94 -7.53 2.58
CA ARG A 20 -9.29 -6.96 2.49
C ARG A 20 -10.24 -7.79 1.63
N LEU A 21 -9.74 -8.39 0.55
CA LEU A 21 -10.53 -9.29 -0.31
C LEU A 21 -10.88 -10.62 0.39
N ARG A 22 -10.06 -11.06 1.36
CA ARG A 22 -10.28 -12.28 2.17
C ARG A 22 -10.99 -12.01 3.50
N GLU A 23 -11.35 -10.76 3.78
CA GLU A 23 -12.05 -10.42 5.00
C GLU A 23 -13.53 -10.81 4.91
N SER A 24 -13.93 -11.81 5.70
CA SER A 24 -15.30 -12.31 5.76
C SER A 24 -16.27 -11.22 6.22
N THR A 25 -15.95 -10.59 7.36
CA THR A 25 -16.74 -9.53 7.97
C THR A 25 -15.94 -8.25 7.99
N PRO A 26 -16.01 -7.41 6.94
CA PRO A 26 -15.41 -6.09 7.00
C PRO A 26 -15.97 -5.32 8.20
N SER A 27 -15.08 -4.93 9.11
CA SER A 27 -15.48 -4.24 10.35
C SER A 27 -16.26 -2.95 10.04
N ALA A 28 -17.44 -2.78 10.63
CA ALA A 28 -18.24 -1.56 10.58
C ALA A 28 -17.67 -0.42 11.47
N LEU A 29 -16.36 -0.39 11.71
CA LEU A 29 -15.71 0.49 12.70
C LEU A 29 -15.26 1.84 12.15
N PHE A 30 -15.73 2.23 10.98
CA PHE A 30 -15.32 3.45 10.31
C PHE A 30 -16.53 4.13 9.62
N THR A 31 -16.31 5.35 9.13
CA THR A 31 -17.21 6.51 8.99
C THR A 31 -18.66 6.28 8.51
N ASP A 32 -19.58 7.25 8.70
CA ASP A 32 -20.98 7.14 8.24
C ASP A 32 -21.11 6.84 6.73
N ASP A 33 -20.13 7.26 5.92
CA ASP A 33 -20.02 6.89 4.50
C ASP A 33 -19.77 5.39 4.29
N GLU A 34 -18.98 4.77 5.16
CA GLU A 34 -18.70 3.34 5.17
C GLU A 34 -19.89 2.57 5.73
N HIS A 35 -20.61 3.14 6.70
CA HIS A 35 -21.86 2.59 7.23
C HIS A 35 -22.97 2.58 6.16
N ALA A 36 -23.20 3.69 5.45
CA ALA A 36 -24.21 3.78 4.39
C ALA A 36 -23.93 2.81 3.23
N ARG A 37 -22.66 2.53 2.93
CA ARG A 37 -22.26 1.59 1.89
C ARG A 37 -22.20 0.14 2.40
N TYR A 38 -21.94 -0.09 3.69
CA TYR A 38 -21.97 -1.40 4.38
C TYR A 38 -23.38 -2.03 4.36
N TRP A 39 -24.44 -1.22 4.51
CA TRP A 39 -25.82 -1.71 4.44
C TRP A 39 -26.20 -2.31 3.08
N LYS A 40 -25.52 -1.93 1.99
CA LYS A 40 -25.74 -2.56 0.68
C LYS A 40 -25.15 -3.98 0.62
N ARG A 41 -23.94 -4.17 1.14
CA ARG A 41 -23.22 -5.47 1.18
C ARG A 41 -23.90 -6.51 2.08
N PHE A 42 -24.50 -6.10 3.20
CA PHE A 42 -25.05 -7.03 4.20
C PHE A 42 -26.58 -7.19 4.18
N SER A 43 -27.27 -6.63 3.18
CA SER A 43 -28.72 -6.81 3.05
C SER A 43 -29.13 -8.26 2.74
N LYS A 44 -28.19 -9.16 2.44
CA LYS A 44 -28.44 -10.60 2.28
C LYS A 44 -27.30 -11.44 2.89
N LEU A 45 -27.65 -12.25 3.91
CA LEU A 45 -27.15 -13.60 4.23
C LEU A 45 -26.01 -13.87 5.25
N GLU A 46 -25.18 -12.94 5.73
CA GLU A 46 -24.10 -13.31 6.69
C GLU A 46 -24.06 -12.45 7.97
N THR A 47 -24.62 -12.98 9.06
CA THR A 47 -24.52 -12.40 10.41
C THR A 47 -23.38 -13.04 11.22
N ILE A 48 -22.90 -12.36 12.27
CA ILE A 48 -21.98 -12.91 13.28
C ILE A 48 -22.51 -14.23 13.87
N GLU A 49 -23.84 -14.39 13.93
CA GLU A 49 -24.47 -15.61 14.41
C GLU A 49 -24.30 -16.80 13.44
N SER A 50 -24.38 -16.56 12.12
CA SER A 50 -24.07 -17.56 11.10
C SER A 50 -22.59 -17.95 11.11
N GLU A 51 -21.67 -17.00 11.32
CA GLU A 51 -20.22 -17.27 11.40
C GLU A 51 -19.88 -18.11 12.65
N ARG A 52 -20.45 -17.78 13.82
CA ARG A 52 -20.33 -18.61 15.03
C ARG A 52 -20.94 -20.00 14.86
N LYS A 53 -22.05 -20.12 14.12
CA LYS A 53 -22.64 -21.42 13.76
C LYS A 53 -21.74 -22.21 12.81
N ARG A 54 -21.03 -21.54 11.88
CA ARG A 54 -20.07 -22.15 10.96
C ARG A 54 -18.85 -22.69 11.71
N ASN A 55 -18.20 -21.87 12.54
CA ASN A 55 -17.04 -22.29 13.36
C ASN A 55 -17.37 -23.45 14.32
N ARG A 56 -18.56 -23.42 14.95
CA ARG A 56 -19.04 -24.55 15.78
C ARG A 56 -19.32 -25.82 14.98
N ARG A 57 -19.68 -25.71 13.69
CA ARG A 57 -19.87 -26.87 12.80
C ARG A 57 -18.54 -27.47 12.38
N THR A 58 -17.52 -26.67 12.11
CA THR A 58 -16.15 -27.13 11.81
C THR A 58 -15.52 -27.83 13.02
N GLU A 59 -15.68 -27.27 14.23
CA GLU A 59 -15.22 -27.92 15.48
C GLU A 59 -15.98 -29.24 15.76
N LYS A 60 -17.29 -29.30 15.50
CA LYS A 60 -18.08 -30.55 15.63
C LYS A 60 -17.75 -31.58 14.56
N LYS A 61 -17.30 -31.19 13.36
CA LYS A 61 -16.88 -32.12 12.30
C LYS A 61 -15.54 -32.78 12.68
N ASN A 62 -14.60 -32.02 13.25
CA ASN A 62 -13.33 -32.54 13.78
C ASN A 62 -13.51 -33.44 15.02
N ASN A 63 -14.53 -33.21 15.84
CA ASN A 63 -14.85 -34.09 16.98
C ASN A 63 -15.71 -35.31 16.59
N ARG A 64 -16.29 -35.36 15.39
CA ARG A 64 -17.11 -36.49 14.92
C ARG A 64 -16.32 -37.53 14.12
N THR A 65 -15.16 -37.18 13.59
CA THR A 65 -14.22 -38.14 12.98
C THR A 65 -13.41 -38.94 14.01
N GLY A 66 -13.61 -38.70 15.31
CA GLY A 66 -12.93 -39.41 16.41
C GLY A 66 -13.79 -40.34 17.26
N SER A 67 -15.01 -40.72 16.84
CA SER A 67 -15.88 -41.54 17.71
C SER A 67 -16.78 -42.53 16.95
N GLN A 68 -16.21 -43.65 16.51
CA GLN A 68 -16.92 -44.94 16.50
C GLN A 68 -15.97 -46.05 16.94
N GLY A 69 -16.33 -46.75 18.02
CA GLY A 69 -15.62 -47.93 18.53
C GLY A 69 -16.03 -48.25 19.97
N SER A 70 -17.10 -49.03 20.10
CA SER A 70 -17.74 -49.46 21.35
C SER A 70 -16.88 -50.32 22.28
N ASN A 71 -17.17 -50.20 23.58
CA ASN A 71 -16.85 -51.09 24.71
C ASN A 71 -16.49 -52.55 24.39
N THR A 72 -15.40 -53.03 24.98
CA THR A 72 -15.37 -54.25 25.84
C THR A 72 -14.14 -54.25 26.74
N SER A 73 -14.31 -54.85 27.91
CA SER A 73 -13.49 -54.76 29.13
C SER A 73 -12.31 -55.74 29.19
N ASN A 74 -11.36 -55.37 30.06
CA ASN A 74 -10.42 -56.16 30.87
C ASN A 74 -9.00 -56.46 30.35
N ASP A 75 -8.08 -55.79 31.06
CA ASP A 75 -6.95 -56.33 31.84
C ASP A 75 -5.54 -56.47 31.23
N SER A 76 -4.65 -55.67 31.84
CA SER A 76 -3.26 -55.91 32.27
C SER A 76 -2.07 -55.82 31.31
N GLU A 77 -1.15 -54.94 31.75
CA GLU A 77 0.32 -54.97 31.72
C GLU A 77 1.11 -54.75 30.42
N GLY A 78 2.05 -53.79 30.50
CA GLY A 78 3.42 -54.00 30.01
C GLY A 78 3.93 -53.16 28.82
N THR A 79 4.70 -52.12 29.15
CA THR A 79 6.06 -51.86 28.61
C THR A 79 6.28 -51.45 27.13
N GLN A 80 6.78 -50.21 26.98
CA GLN A 80 7.80 -49.66 26.04
C GLN A 80 7.76 -49.83 24.51
N ASN A 81 8.14 -48.71 23.88
CA ASN A 81 8.99 -48.54 22.69
C ASN A 81 8.41 -48.64 21.26
N ASN A 82 8.36 -47.44 20.64
CA ASN A 82 9.08 -47.04 19.43
C ASN A 82 8.60 -47.50 18.03
N SER A 83 8.89 -46.60 17.08
CA SER A 83 9.01 -46.73 15.62
C SER A 83 7.78 -46.47 14.72
N ASN A 84 7.94 -45.39 13.94
CA ASN A 84 7.68 -45.23 12.50
C ASN A 84 6.69 -46.19 11.83
N ALA A 85 5.64 -45.63 11.25
CA ALA A 85 5.14 -46.08 9.95
C ALA A 85 4.46 -44.92 9.22
N SER A 86 5.08 -44.54 8.10
CA SER A 86 4.50 -43.84 6.97
C SER A 86 3.16 -44.45 6.56
N ASN A 87 2.16 -43.62 6.28
CA ASN A 87 1.16 -44.01 5.30
C ASN A 87 0.64 -42.80 4.52
N SER A 88 0.90 -42.88 3.21
CA SER A 88 0.30 -42.09 2.16
C SER A 88 -1.19 -42.42 2.04
N SER A 89 -2.05 -41.41 2.04
CA SER A 89 -3.37 -41.51 1.43
C SER A 89 -3.81 -40.12 0.97
N SER A 90 -3.95 -40.03 -0.35
CA SER A 90 -4.66 -39.02 -1.12
C SER A 90 -5.82 -38.37 -0.37
N GLU A 91 -5.70 -37.08 -0.08
CA GLU A 91 -6.79 -36.23 0.40
C GLU A 91 -7.53 -35.69 -0.82
N GLU A 92 -8.74 -36.19 -1.04
CA GLU A 92 -9.73 -35.57 -1.91
C GLU A 92 -10.29 -34.34 -1.17
N GLU A 93 -10.06 -33.16 -1.73
CA GLU A 93 -10.58 -31.89 -1.23
C GLU A 93 -12.10 -31.81 -1.49
N GLU A 94 -12.92 -31.82 -0.43
CA GLU A 94 -14.35 -31.48 -0.51
C GLU A 94 -14.55 -29.96 -0.45
N ASP A 95 -15.03 -29.40 -1.58
CA ASP A 95 -15.44 -28.01 -1.84
C ASP A 95 -16.30 -27.36 -0.73
N ASP A 96 -15.78 -26.30 -0.10
CA ASP A 96 -16.51 -25.37 0.78
C ASP A 96 -17.14 -24.24 -0.08
N LYS A 97 -18.40 -24.43 -0.52
CA LYS A 97 -19.16 -23.43 -1.31
C LYS A 97 -19.66 -22.26 -0.44
N GLY A 98 -18.76 -21.36 -0.09
CA GLY A 98 -19.02 -19.91 -0.16
C GLY A 98 -18.03 -19.38 -1.20
N HIS A 99 -18.46 -18.60 -2.20
CA HIS A 99 -17.64 -18.16 -3.33
C HIS A 99 -16.42 -17.34 -2.86
N ASP A 100 -15.35 -18.01 -2.44
CA ASP A 100 -14.10 -17.39 -2.12
C ASP A 100 -13.41 -17.04 -3.44
N LYS A 101 -13.11 -15.76 -3.63
CA LYS A 101 -12.58 -15.26 -4.90
C LYS A 101 -11.26 -15.96 -5.20
N SER A 102 -11.09 -16.41 -6.44
CA SER A 102 -9.82 -16.94 -6.89
C SER A 102 -8.82 -15.80 -7.05
N ILE A 103 -7.78 -15.78 -6.20
CA ILE A 103 -6.77 -14.71 -6.16
C ILE A 103 -5.40 -15.30 -6.47
N ILE A 104 -4.66 -14.64 -7.36
CA ILE A 104 -3.23 -14.87 -7.57
C ILE A 104 -2.44 -13.60 -7.31
N VAL A 105 -1.26 -13.73 -6.72
CA VAL A 105 -0.34 -12.61 -6.48
C VAL A 105 0.95 -12.87 -7.25
N LEU A 106 1.37 -11.93 -8.09
CA LEU A 106 2.58 -12.02 -8.90
C LEU A 106 3.62 -11.05 -8.37
N ASP A 107 4.75 -11.59 -7.92
CA ASP A 107 5.85 -10.78 -7.40
C ASP A 107 7.19 -11.18 -8.03
N ALA A 108 7.91 -10.19 -8.55
CA ALA A 108 9.18 -10.42 -9.23
C ALA A 108 10.35 -10.73 -8.29
N HIS A 109 10.22 -10.40 -6.99
CA HIS A 109 11.32 -10.49 -6.04
C HIS A 109 11.35 -11.83 -5.31
N SER A 110 10.20 -12.35 -4.88
CA SER A 110 10.12 -13.64 -4.19
C SER A 110 8.71 -14.21 -4.14
N ASN A 111 8.58 -15.47 -3.71
CA ASN A 111 7.30 -16.10 -3.36
C ASN A 111 6.82 -15.79 -1.92
N GLU A 112 7.43 -14.82 -1.22
CA GLU A 112 7.03 -14.42 0.13
C GLU A 112 6.47 -12.99 0.18
N TRP A 113 5.45 -12.79 1.01
CA TRP A 113 4.94 -11.46 1.31
C TRP A 113 6.03 -10.59 1.96
N MET A 114 6.00 -9.30 1.63
CA MET A 114 6.86 -8.27 2.23
C MET A 114 8.37 -8.48 2.02
N SER A 115 8.80 -9.44 1.20
CA SER A 115 10.22 -9.79 1.06
C SER A 115 11.11 -8.62 0.62
N ALA A 116 10.72 -7.88 -0.41
CA ALA A 116 11.47 -6.70 -0.86
C ALA A 116 11.51 -5.58 0.19
N TRP A 117 10.49 -5.50 1.06
CA TRP A 117 10.47 -4.58 2.19
C TRP A 117 11.43 -5.05 3.28
N LYS A 118 11.39 -6.33 3.65
CA LYS A 118 12.29 -6.97 4.64
C LYS A 118 13.76 -6.79 4.23
N GLU A 119 14.08 -7.06 2.96
CA GLU A 119 15.42 -6.88 2.42
C GLU A 119 15.91 -5.42 2.54
N LYS A 120 15.09 -4.44 2.15
CA LYS A 120 15.47 -3.02 2.24
C LYS A 120 15.72 -2.60 3.69
N PHE A 121 14.89 -3.04 4.62
CA PHE A 121 15.04 -2.75 6.04
C PHE A 121 16.32 -3.37 6.61
N ARG A 122 16.61 -4.63 6.26
CA ARG A 122 17.83 -5.33 6.64
C ARG A 122 19.09 -4.65 6.08
N ASN A 123 19.08 -4.32 4.79
CA ASN A 123 20.22 -3.73 4.09
C ASN A 123 20.57 -2.34 4.65
N LEU A 124 19.54 -1.56 5.03
CA LEU A 124 19.71 -0.25 5.64
C LEU A 124 19.85 -0.29 7.18
N GLN A 125 19.77 -1.48 7.80
CA GLN A 125 19.77 -1.68 9.25
C GLN A 125 18.80 -0.74 9.97
N ILE A 126 17.53 -0.79 9.54
CA ILE A 126 16.45 0.00 10.13
C ILE A 126 15.81 -0.81 11.23
N ASP A 127 16.03 -0.40 12.49
CA ASP A 127 15.54 -1.15 13.65
C ASP A 127 14.10 -0.79 14.05
N HIS A 128 13.64 0.40 13.70
CA HIS A 128 12.30 0.88 14.01
C HIS A 128 11.69 1.56 12.79
N LEU A 129 10.37 1.43 12.66
CA LEU A 129 9.62 2.19 11.68
C LEU A 129 9.66 3.68 12.05
N ARG A 130 9.14 4.50 11.13
CA ARG A 130 8.84 5.92 11.38
C ARG A 130 7.34 6.22 11.31
N SER A 131 6.57 5.21 10.92
CA SER A 131 5.12 5.28 10.82
C SER A 131 4.52 5.14 12.21
N PRO A 132 3.51 5.95 12.56
CA PRO A 132 2.75 5.74 13.78
C PRO A 132 1.97 4.42 13.72
N LEU A 133 1.47 3.95 14.87
CA LEU A 133 0.86 2.61 14.98
C LEU A 133 -0.34 2.39 14.07
N PHE A 134 -1.15 3.41 13.82
CA PHE A 134 -2.34 3.34 12.96
C PHE A 134 -2.03 3.27 11.45
N PHE A 135 -0.76 3.25 11.06
CA PHE A 135 -0.32 3.08 9.68
C PHE A 135 0.19 1.66 9.45
N HIS A 136 -0.72 0.78 9.06
CA HIS A 136 -0.45 -0.63 8.80
C HIS A 136 -1.40 -1.22 7.74
N PRO A 137 -1.12 -2.41 7.18
CA PRO A 137 -1.93 -2.97 6.08
C PRO A 137 -3.19 -3.71 6.53
N ASP A 138 -3.34 -4.04 7.82
CA ASP A 138 -4.49 -4.78 8.35
C ASP A 138 -5.82 -4.03 8.12
N PRO A 139 -6.81 -4.64 7.44
CA PRO A 139 -8.11 -4.00 7.20
C PRO A 139 -9.04 -4.02 8.43
N ARG A 140 -8.79 -4.89 9.42
CA ARG A 140 -9.74 -5.15 10.50
C ARG A 140 -9.96 -3.95 11.42
N ASP A 141 -8.88 -3.40 11.96
CA ASP A 141 -8.95 -2.38 13.01
C ASP A 141 -7.79 -1.40 12.85
N ARG A 142 -8.06 -0.11 13.07
CA ARG A 142 -7.05 0.95 13.12
C ARG A 142 -6.03 0.70 14.22
N ASP A 143 -6.44 0.08 15.32
CA ASP A 143 -5.58 -0.18 16.46
C ASP A 143 -4.98 -1.59 16.41
N GLY A 144 -5.09 -2.30 15.28
CA GLY A 144 -4.68 -3.71 15.14
C GLY A 144 -3.22 -3.96 15.53
N LEU A 145 -2.31 -3.08 15.11
CA LEU A 145 -0.89 -3.19 15.48
C LEU A 145 -0.64 -2.89 16.98
N LEU A 146 -1.36 -1.92 17.54
CA LEU A 146 -1.29 -1.62 18.98
C LEU A 146 -1.78 -2.82 19.79
N ALA A 147 -2.97 -3.33 19.45
CA ALA A 147 -3.56 -4.51 20.08
C ALA A 147 -2.61 -5.72 19.98
N PHE A 148 -2.03 -5.98 18.81
CA PHE A 148 -1.05 -7.04 18.61
C PHE A 148 0.17 -6.89 19.53
N SER A 149 0.70 -5.67 19.68
CA SER A 149 1.83 -5.42 20.58
C SER A 149 1.49 -5.72 22.05
N HIS A 150 0.25 -5.47 22.49
CA HIS A 150 -0.22 -5.81 23.82
C HIS A 150 -0.42 -7.32 23.98
N PHE A 151 -1.12 -7.97 23.05
CA PHE A 151 -1.40 -9.41 23.12
C PHE A 151 -0.13 -10.26 23.06
N SER A 152 0.88 -9.82 22.31
CA SER A 152 2.18 -10.49 22.24
C SER A 152 3.13 -10.14 23.40
N GLY A 153 2.75 -9.20 24.28
CA GLY A 153 3.62 -8.74 25.39
C GLY A 153 4.84 -7.94 24.93
N ARG A 154 4.78 -7.31 23.74
CA ARG A 154 5.91 -6.65 23.06
C ARG A 154 5.79 -5.12 23.03
N THR A 155 4.96 -4.53 23.88
CA THR A 155 4.88 -3.06 24.04
C THR A 155 6.21 -2.37 24.37
N PRO A 156 7.23 -3.00 25.01
CA PRO A 156 8.55 -2.36 25.18
C PRO A 156 9.31 -2.08 23.88
N GLU A 157 8.90 -2.66 22.74
CA GLU A 157 9.47 -2.39 21.42
C GLU A 157 8.86 -1.16 20.73
N LEU A 158 7.95 -0.46 21.41
CA LEU A 158 7.34 0.77 20.91
C LEU A 158 8.16 2.00 21.33
N GLU A 159 8.57 2.81 20.34
CA GLU A 159 9.24 4.09 20.59
C GLU A 159 8.28 5.27 20.41
N GLU A 160 8.18 6.16 21.41
CA GLU A 160 7.39 7.39 21.27
C GLU A 160 8.00 8.29 20.18
N ILE A 161 7.15 8.78 19.26
CA ILE A 161 7.53 9.84 18.32
C ILE A 161 7.58 11.16 19.10
N GLN A 162 8.73 11.45 19.70
CA GLN A 162 8.88 12.60 20.60
C GLN A 162 8.53 13.94 19.94
N ASN A 163 7.94 14.85 20.72
CA ASN A 163 7.59 16.23 20.31
C ASN A 163 6.49 16.39 19.25
N VAL A 164 5.74 15.32 18.92
CA VAL A 164 4.50 15.44 18.13
C VAL A 164 3.26 15.55 19.01
N VAL A 165 3.26 14.84 20.14
CA VAL A 165 2.21 14.91 21.17
C VAL A 165 2.50 16.10 22.07
N GLY A 166 1.54 17.01 22.21
CA GLY A 166 1.69 18.16 23.08
C GLY A 166 1.61 17.74 24.54
N ARG A 167 2.72 17.82 25.29
CA ARG A 167 2.57 18.02 26.74
C ARG A 167 1.72 19.26 26.93
N GLU A 168 0.71 19.22 27.79
CA GLU A 168 -0.11 20.38 28.08
C GLU A 168 0.78 21.48 28.70
N ILE A 169 1.27 22.40 27.87
CA ILE A 169 2.21 23.43 28.31
C ILE A 169 1.41 24.49 29.05
N SER A 170 1.66 24.64 30.34
CA SER A 170 1.03 25.70 31.15
C SER A 170 1.25 27.08 30.51
N LYS A 171 0.31 28.03 30.72
CA LYS A 171 0.41 29.41 30.17
C LYS A 171 1.78 30.05 30.48
N HIS A 172 2.36 29.75 31.64
CA HIS A 172 3.67 30.25 32.07
C HIS A 172 4.83 29.65 31.26
N GLN A 173 4.82 28.34 31.00
CA GLN A 173 5.86 27.70 30.17
C GLN A 173 5.75 28.14 28.70
N ALA A 174 4.53 28.37 28.18
CA ALA A 174 4.34 28.89 26.83
C ALA A 174 4.93 30.31 26.68
N LYS A 175 4.74 31.19 27.68
CA LYS A 175 5.32 32.54 27.70
C LYS A 175 6.86 32.50 27.79
N LYS A 176 7.42 31.58 28.59
CA LYS A 176 8.89 31.38 28.73
C LYS A 176 9.55 30.71 27.52
N SER A 177 8.81 29.90 26.76
CA SER A 177 9.32 29.31 25.51
C SER A 177 9.30 30.31 24.35
N LYS A 178 8.31 31.21 24.29
CA LYS A 178 8.26 32.30 23.29
C LYS A 178 9.46 33.24 23.40
N SER A 179 9.90 33.55 24.63
CA SER A 179 11.10 34.38 24.85
C SER A 179 12.43 33.70 24.48
N ARG A 180 12.43 32.38 24.21
CA ARG A 180 13.62 31.60 23.83
C ARG A 180 13.68 31.24 22.33
N GLY A 181 12.79 31.79 21.50
CA GLY A 181 12.80 31.58 20.05
C GLY A 181 12.55 30.14 19.59
N ARG A 182 12.03 29.25 20.46
CA ARG A 182 11.69 27.87 20.05
C ARG A 182 10.43 27.89 19.17
N ARG A 183 10.56 27.43 17.91
CA ARG A 183 9.42 27.11 17.04
C ARG A 183 8.52 26.09 17.75
N GLN A 184 7.34 26.52 18.18
CA GLN A 184 6.33 25.64 18.74
C GLN A 184 5.35 25.22 17.65
N VAL A 185 4.93 23.96 17.70
CA VAL A 185 3.75 23.49 16.95
C VAL A 185 2.57 24.36 17.35
N SER A 186 1.90 24.93 16.34
CA SER A 186 0.73 25.77 16.55
C SER A 186 -0.32 25.02 17.35
N ARG A 187 -1.05 25.72 18.24
CA ARG A 187 -2.02 25.08 19.15
C ARG A 187 -3.03 24.21 18.42
N HIS A 188 -3.47 24.62 17.22
CA HIS A 188 -4.44 23.88 16.43
C HIS A 188 -3.87 22.59 15.81
N LEU A 189 -2.55 22.47 15.66
CA LEU A 189 -1.86 21.26 15.16
C LEU A 189 -1.39 20.33 16.27
N ARG A 190 -1.58 20.69 17.54
CA ARG A 190 -1.17 19.83 18.65
C ARG A 190 -2.07 18.61 18.70
N ILE A 191 -1.43 17.45 18.73
CA ILE A 191 -2.02 16.17 19.06
C ILE A 191 -2.33 16.18 20.57
N ASP A 192 -3.53 15.76 20.92
CA ASP A 192 -3.98 15.64 22.31
C ASP A 192 -3.17 14.57 23.04
N ASP A 193 -2.97 14.73 24.34
CA ASP A 193 -2.31 13.71 25.15
C ASP A 193 -3.11 12.41 25.18
N ARG A 194 -4.43 12.48 24.98
CA ARG A 194 -5.30 11.30 24.80
C ARG A 194 -4.89 10.43 23.61
N ASP A 195 -4.43 11.06 22.53
CA ASP A 195 -4.03 10.36 21.31
C ASP A 195 -2.55 9.92 21.37
N ARG A 196 -1.86 10.13 22.50
CA ARG A 196 -0.42 9.87 22.66
C ARG A 196 -0.01 8.47 22.21
N ILE A 197 -0.85 7.48 22.52
CA ILE A 197 -0.56 6.06 22.26
C ILE A 197 -0.45 5.76 20.76
N ASP A 198 -1.16 6.51 19.92
CA ASP A 198 -1.16 6.34 18.46
C ASP A 198 0.15 6.77 17.81
N TYR A 199 0.88 7.68 18.46
CA TYR A 199 2.13 8.26 17.96
C TYR A 199 3.36 7.59 18.55
N TYR A 200 3.28 6.27 18.73
CA TYR A 200 4.43 5.40 18.87
C TYR A 200 4.76 4.75 17.52
N THR A 201 5.97 4.27 17.37
CA THR A 201 6.40 3.50 16.20
C THR A 201 6.96 2.15 16.64
N PRO A 202 6.62 1.05 15.95
CA PRO A 202 7.08 -0.28 16.33
C PRO A 202 8.55 -0.50 15.92
N SER A 203 9.20 -1.46 16.57
CA SER A 203 10.38 -2.10 16.00
C SER A 203 10.04 -2.73 14.64
N SER A 204 11.05 -2.87 13.78
CA SER A 204 10.90 -3.52 12.48
C SER A 204 10.47 -4.98 12.62
N GLN A 205 10.97 -5.68 13.65
CA GLN A 205 10.62 -7.07 13.94
C GLN A 205 9.15 -7.20 14.39
N LEU A 206 8.69 -6.33 15.28
CA LEU A 206 7.29 -6.33 15.72
C LEU A 206 6.33 -6.10 14.54
N PHE A 207 6.67 -5.18 13.63
CA PHE A 207 5.87 -4.93 12.44
C PHE A 207 5.89 -6.10 11.44
N GLU A 208 7.03 -6.78 11.30
CA GLU A 208 7.13 -7.99 10.47
C GLU A 208 6.25 -9.11 11.02
N ASP A 209 6.31 -9.37 12.32
CA ASP A 209 5.49 -10.41 12.96
C ASP A 209 4.00 -10.05 12.93
N PHE A 210 3.66 -8.76 13.00
CA PHE A 210 2.28 -8.30 12.75
C PHE A 210 1.84 -8.56 11.30
N CYS A 211 2.70 -8.31 10.30
CA CYS A 211 2.39 -8.68 8.92
C CYS A 211 2.20 -10.20 8.77
N ARG A 212 2.98 -11.01 9.49
CA ARG A 212 2.83 -12.47 9.52
C ARG A 212 1.49 -12.88 10.10
N ASP A 213 1.07 -12.26 11.21
CA ASP A 213 -0.25 -12.49 11.79
C ASP A 213 -1.38 -12.20 10.78
N ILE A 214 -1.30 -11.09 10.04
CA ILE A 214 -2.25 -10.78 8.96
C ILE A 214 -2.27 -11.90 7.91
N ILE A 215 -1.10 -12.36 7.45
CA ILE A 215 -0.97 -13.42 6.44
C ILE A 215 -1.64 -14.71 6.91
N GLU A 216 -1.45 -15.11 8.16
CA GLU A 216 -2.12 -16.30 8.73
C GLU A 216 -3.62 -16.11 8.85
N ARG A 217 -4.02 -14.97 9.43
CA ARG A 217 -5.41 -14.68 9.77
C ARG A 217 -6.31 -14.67 8.55
N TYR A 218 -5.79 -14.17 7.42
CA TYR A 218 -6.48 -14.10 6.14
C TYR A 218 -6.06 -15.21 5.14
N ARG A 219 -5.29 -16.22 5.58
CA ARG A 219 -4.88 -17.39 4.79
C ARG A 219 -4.18 -17.04 3.46
N LEU A 220 -3.25 -16.09 3.49
CA LEU A 220 -2.63 -15.51 2.29
C LEU A 220 -1.32 -16.20 1.85
N ARG A 221 -0.82 -17.21 2.59
CA ARG A 221 0.51 -17.80 2.37
C ARG A 221 0.72 -18.32 0.94
N ASN A 222 -0.26 -19.01 0.38
CA ASN A 222 -0.09 -19.77 -0.86
C ASN A 222 -0.59 -19.02 -2.11
N LEU A 223 -0.79 -17.70 -2.00
CA LEU A 223 -1.29 -16.89 -3.12
C LEU A 223 -0.19 -16.36 -4.03
N ILE A 224 1.07 -16.33 -3.56
CA ILE A 224 2.17 -15.71 -4.30
C ILE A 224 2.81 -16.71 -5.25
N HIS A 225 2.82 -16.34 -6.52
CA HIS A 225 3.62 -16.94 -7.57
C HIS A 225 4.78 -15.99 -7.91
N GLN A 226 6.01 -16.47 -7.76
CA GLN A 226 7.20 -15.68 -8.06
C GLN A 226 7.37 -15.57 -9.58
N ALA A 227 6.94 -14.45 -10.14
CA ALA A 227 7.09 -14.15 -11.56
C ALA A 227 7.12 -12.65 -11.80
N ARG A 228 7.89 -12.23 -12.80
CA ARG A 228 7.88 -10.83 -13.27
C ARG A 228 6.92 -10.71 -14.43
N VAL A 229 5.83 -9.96 -14.23
CA VAL A 229 4.92 -9.59 -15.32
C VAL A 229 5.68 -8.69 -16.31
N GLN A 230 5.75 -9.11 -17.57
CA GLN A 230 6.36 -8.38 -18.68
C GLN A 230 5.33 -7.53 -19.42
N THR A 231 4.11 -8.05 -19.58
CA THR A 231 3.04 -7.39 -20.36
C THR A 231 1.69 -7.65 -19.70
N ILE A 232 0.84 -6.62 -19.70
CA ILE A 232 -0.57 -6.69 -19.33
C ILE A 232 -1.39 -6.33 -20.57
N GLU A 233 -2.28 -7.22 -20.99
CA GLU A 233 -3.23 -6.98 -22.08
C GLU A 233 -4.66 -7.08 -21.56
N TYR A 234 -5.57 -6.30 -22.13
CA TYR A 234 -7.00 -6.37 -21.81
C TYR A 234 -7.83 -6.35 -23.09
N GLY A 235 -8.65 -7.39 -23.29
CA GLY A 235 -9.49 -7.56 -24.46
C GLY A 235 -10.12 -8.95 -24.55
N ASP A 236 -10.65 -9.28 -25.73
CA ASP A 236 -11.23 -10.59 -26.03
C ASP A 236 -10.12 -11.65 -26.15
N VAL A 237 -10.17 -12.68 -25.31
CA VAL A 237 -9.20 -13.79 -25.26
C VAL A 237 -9.71 -15.02 -26.03
N GLY A 238 -10.68 -14.83 -26.93
CA GLY A 238 -11.33 -15.87 -27.71
C GLY A 238 -12.68 -16.21 -27.12
N GLY A 239 -13.73 -16.11 -27.94
CA GLY A 239 -15.17 -16.04 -27.60
C GLY A 239 -15.83 -17.20 -26.84
N LEU A 240 -15.10 -17.96 -26.02
CA LEU A 240 -15.65 -18.91 -25.06
C LEU A 240 -16.19 -18.25 -23.79
N PHE A 241 -15.79 -17.00 -23.50
CA PHE A 241 -16.10 -16.35 -22.21
C PHE A 241 -16.97 -15.10 -22.31
N GLY A 242 -17.37 -14.67 -23.51
CA GLY A 242 -18.28 -13.53 -23.75
C GLY A 242 -17.78 -12.14 -23.31
N ASN A 243 -16.76 -12.07 -22.45
CA ASN A 243 -16.31 -10.88 -21.75
C ASN A 243 -14.80 -10.67 -21.94
N ASN A 244 -14.37 -9.40 -21.93
CA ASN A 244 -12.96 -9.04 -21.94
C ASN A 244 -12.26 -9.54 -20.66
N LEU A 245 -11.03 -10.04 -20.81
CA LEU A 245 -10.20 -10.52 -19.71
C LEU A 245 -8.81 -9.89 -19.79
N PHE A 246 -8.09 -9.93 -18.67
CA PHE A 246 -6.66 -9.63 -18.65
C PHE A 246 -5.85 -10.87 -19.02
N SER A 247 -4.83 -10.64 -19.84
CA SER A 247 -3.75 -11.59 -20.13
C SER A 247 -2.43 -11.03 -19.59
N LEU A 248 -1.85 -11.71 -18.61
CA LEU A 248 -0.60 -11.33 -17.95
C LEU A 248 0.51 -12.27 -18.44
N VAL A 249 1.44 -11.73 -19.22
CA VAL A 249 2.60 -12.50 -19.72
C VAL A 249 3.76 -12.32 -18.77
N THR A 250 4.30 -13.43 -18.25
CA THR A 250 5.43 -13.43 -17.32
C THR A 250 6.78 -13.53 -18.04
N ASP A 251 7.87 -13.40 -17.29
CA ASP A 251 9.22 -13.60 -17.81
C ASP A 251 9.56 -15.05 -18.13
N SER A 252 8.84 -16.02 -17.57
CA SER A 252 8.86 -17.42 -17.99
C SER A 252 8.04 -17.71 -19.26
N LYS A 253 7.42 -16.68 -19.87
CA LYS A 253 6.49 -16.79 -21.01
C LYS A 253 5.19 -17.54 -20.69
N GLU A 254 4.87 -17.69 -19.40
CA GLU A 254 3.55 -18.14 -18.97
C GLU A 254 2.52 -17.02 -19.14
N THR A 255 1.30 -17.39 -19.51
CA THR A 255 0.16 -16.48 -19.60
C THR A 255 -0.85 -16.79 -18.52
N ILE A 256 -1.12 -15.79 -17.67
CA ILE A 256 -2.09 -15.88 -16.58
C ILE A 256 -3.30 -15.03 -16.96
N LEU A 257 -4.50 -15.63 -16.90
CA LEU A 257 -5.75 -14.95 -17.20
C LEU A 257 -6.44 -14.48 -15.92
N ALA A 258 -6.96 -13.25 -15.93
CA ALA A 258 -7.70 -12.71 -14.80
C ALA A 258 -8.87 -11.81 -15.22
N ARG A 259 -9.95 -11.77 -14.42
CA ARG A 259 -11.08 -10.84 -14.63
C ARG A 259 -10.73 -9.42 -14.21
N THR A 260 -10.04 -9.27 -13.08
CA THR A 260 -9.56 -7.98 -12.57
C THR A 260 -8.08 -8.04 -12.25
N VAL A 261 -7.38 -6.90 -12.36
CA VAL A 261 -5.96 -6.78 -12.03
C VAL A 261 -5.75 -5.64 -11.06
N VAL A 262 -4.92 -5.84 -10.03
CA VAL A 262 -4.51 -4.80 -9.08
C VAL A 262 -3.01 -4.56 -9.19
N LEU A 263 -2.61 -3.37 -9.60
CA LEU A 263 -1.23 -2.94 -9.71
C LEU A 263 -0.75 -2.34 -8.37
N ALA A 264 0.00 -3.14 -7.59
CA ALA A 264 0.52 -2.81 -6.25
C ALA A 264 2.06 -2.73 -6.20
N VAL A 265 2.67 -2.23 -7.27
CA VAL A 265 4.14 -2.25 -7.53
C VAL A 265 4.93 -1.11 -6.85
N GLY A 266 4.33 -0.41 -5.89
CA GLY A 266 4.94 0.77 -5.26
C GLY A 266 5.14 1.92 -6.27
N PRO A 267 6.36 2.48 -6.42
CA PRO A 267 6.62 3.51 -7.44
C PRO A 267 6.66 2.96 -8.86
N GLY A 268 6.68 1.63 -9.04
CA GLY A 268 6.58 0.94 -10.33
C GLY A 268 7.79 1.03 -11.26
N ALA A 269 8.67 2.02 -11.07
CA ALA A 269 9.90 2.16 -11.83
C ALA A 269 11.10 1.51 -11.13
N LYS A 270 12.07 1.03 -11.92
CA LYS A 270 13.39 0.62 -11.40
C LYS A 270 14.10 1.84 -10.79
N PRO A 271 14.73 1.72 -9.60
CA PRO A 271 15.58 2.77 -9.08
C PRO A 271 16.69 3.12 -10.07
N SER A 272 16.95 4.41 -10.25
CA SER A 272 17.89 4.89 -11.27
C SER A 272 18.69 6.08 -10.76
N ILE A 273 19.90 6.20 -11.30
CA ILE A 273 20.77 7.34 -11.08
C ILE A 273 20.24 8.51 -11.94
N PRO A 274 20.08 9.72 -11.37
CA PRO A 274 19.70 10.92 -12.12
C PRO A 274 20.64 11.18 -13.32
N ARG A 275 20.06 11.48 -14.49
CA ARG A 275 20.80 11.68 -15.75
C ARG A 275 21.59 13.00 -15.81
N ASP A 276 21.26 13.95 -14.94
CA ASP A 276 21.81 15.31 -14.89
C ASP A 276 23.24 15.39 -14.33
N CYS A 277 23.79 14.29 -13.82
CA CYS A 277 25.05 14.29 -13.08
C CYS A 277 26.32 14.17 -13.96
N ASN A 278 26.19 14.06 -15.29
CA ASN A 278 27.29 13.98 -16.28
C ASN A 278 28.51 13.15 -15.81
N LEU A 279 28.26 11.97 -15.22
CA LEU A 279 29.31 11.07 -14.76
C LEU A 279 29.94 10.36 -15.97
N ARG A 280 31.22 10.66 -16.23
CA ARG A 280 31.98 10.12 -17.36
C ARG A 280 32.91 9.01 -16.90
N LEU A 281 32.96 7.96 -17.72
CA LEU A 281 33.82 6.81 -17.57
C LEU A 281 34.94 6.94 -18.60
N GLU A 282 36.19 7.07 -18.18
CA GLU A 282 37.30 7.15 -19.14
C GLU A 282 37.55 5.78 -19.78
N THR A 283 37.59 4.71 -18.98
CA THR A 283 37.62 3.29 -19.42
C THR A 283 37.24 2.39 -18.23
N GLY A 284 35.97 1.96 -18.10
CA GLY A 284 35.55 1.04 -17.03
C GLY A 284 34.14 1.28 -16.50
N THR A 285 33.69 0.47 -15.54
CA THR A 285 32.45 0.67 -14.78
C THR A 285 32.79 1.42 -13.49
N GLY A 286 32.53 2.73 -13.45
CA GLY A 286 32.86 3.59 -12.31
C GLY A 286 32.07 3.23 -11.06
N SER A 287 32.58 3.59 -9.88
CA SER A 287 31.95 3.16 -8.63
C SER A 287 30.80 4.07 -8.18
N VAL A 288 29.58 3.74 -8.60
CA VAL A 288 28.35 4.49 -8.28
C VAL A 288 27.16 3.53 -8.18
N CYS A 289 26.23 3.80 -7.26
CA CYS A 289 24.98 3.05 -7.20
C CYS A 289 23.78 3.93 -6.80
N HIS A 290 22.58 3.49 -7.14
CA HIS A 290 21.38 3.90 -6.42
C HIS A 290 21.23 3.00 -5.18
N CYS A 291 20.81 3.54 -4.04
CA CYS A 291 20.78 2.78 -2.77
C CYS A 291 19.93 1.50 -2.83
N PHE A 292 18.85 1.53 -3.62
CA PHE A 292 17.97 0.39 -3.88
C PHE A 292 18.33 -0.47 -5.11
N ASP A 293 19.48 -0.22 -5.77
CA ASP A 293 20.00 -1.03 -6.89
C ASP A 293 21.34 -1.71 -6.52
N SER A 294 21.67 -1.77 -5.22
CA SER A 294 22.95 -2.33 -4.75
C SER A 294 22.95 -3.86 -4.87
N THR A 295 23.62 -4.36 -5.91
CA THR A 295 23.88 -5.79 -6.11
C THR A 295 24.58 -6.37 -4.89
N GLY A 296 24.03 -7.42 -4.27
CA GLY A 296 24.58 -8.04 -3.06
C GLY A 296 24.18 -7.39 -1.74
N GLY A 297 23.20 -6.48 -1.73
CA GLY A 297 22.55 -5.98 -0.51
C GLY A 297 23.37 -4.99 0.32
N THR A 298 24.52 -4.53 -0.19
CA THR A 298 25.36 -3.52 0.44
C THR A 298 25.60 -2.34 -0.49
N CYS A 299 25.35 -1.12 -0.01
CA CYS A 299 25.76 0.10 -0.71
C CYS A 299 27.28 0.35 -0.63
N LEU A 300 28.02 -0.48 0.10
CA LEU A 300 29.48 -0.41 0.23
C LEU A 300 30.12 -1.40 -0.76
N PRO A 301 30.75 -0.92 -1.84
CA PRO A 301 31.37 -1.79 -2.84
C PRO A 301 32.69 -2.40 -2.35
N GLU A 302 33.08 -3.52 -2.95
CA GLU A 302 34.24 -4.34 -2.55
C GLU A 302 35.56 -3.56 -2.49
N HIS A 303 35.82 -2.66 -3.44
CA HIS A 303 37.07 -1.88 -3.43
C HIS A 303 37.14 -0.90 -2.24
N VAL A 304 36.00 -0.34 -1.81
CA VAL A 304 35.94 0.48 -0.59
C VAL A 304 36.12 -0.39 0.64
N ALA A 305 35.49 -1.57 0.68
CA ALA A 305 35.64 -2.52 1.78
C ALA A 305 37.11 -2.91 1.99
N ARG A 306 37.82 -3.27 0.91
CA ARG A 306 39.27 -3.56 0.96
C ARG A 306 40.10 -2.38 1.47
N LYS A 307 39.79 -1.15 1.05
CA LYS A 307 40.46 0.06 1.58
C LYS A 307 40.22 0.22 3.09
N ILE A 308 38.99 -0.03 3.56
CA ILE A 308 38.64 0.01 4.99
C ILE A 308 39.42 -1.05 5.79
N GLU A 309 39.47 -2.29 5.31
CA GLU A 309 40.22 -3.38 5.94
C GLU A 309 41.72 -3.08 6.02
N ALA A 310 42.28 -2.52 4.94
CA ALA A 310 43.65 -2.04 4.89
C ALA A 310 43.90 -0.75 5.70
N ARG A 311 42.88 -0.22 6.39
CA ARG A 311 42.90 1.04 7.15
C ARG A 311 43.30 2.26 6.34
N VAL A 312 43.11 2.21 5.03
CA VAL A 312 43.27 3.35 4.13
C VAL A 312 42.06 4.28 4.32
N PRO A 313 42.27 5.61 4.51
CA PRO A 313 41.17 6.56 4.61
C PRO A 313 40.27 6.52 3.37
N THR A 314 38.95 6.40 3.58
CA THR A 314 37.95 6.36 2.50
C THR A 314 37.00 7.54 2.55
N CYS A 315 36.60 8.03 1.39
CA CYS A 315 35.68 9.13 1.22
C CYS A 315 34.52 8.75 0.28
N VAL A 316 33.28 8.89 0.77
CA VAL A 316 32.06 8.57 0.01
C VAL A 316 31.17 9.80 -0.12
N VAL A 317 30.56 9.97 -1.29
CA VAL A 317 29.48 10.96 -1.50
C VAL A 317 28.13 10.28 -1.42
N VAL A 318 27.22 10.84 -0.64
CA VAL A 318 25.81 10.42 -0.59
C VAL A 318 24.94 11.57 -1.10
N VAL A 319 24.11 11.30 -2.11
CA VAL A 319 23.23 12.31 -2.72
C VAL A 319 21.79 12.08 -2.30
N GLY A 320 21.17 13.04 -1.64
CA GLY A 320 19.76 12.99 -1.27
C GLY A 320 19.44 13.82 -0.02
N GLY A 321 18.23 14.38 0.03
CA GLY A 321 17.74 15.19 1.17
C GLY A 321 16.69 14.51 2.04
N GLY A 322 16.51 13.19 1.90
CA GLY A 322 15.49 12.42 2.63
C GLY A 322 16.07 11.55 3.73
N LEU A 323 15.19 10.84 4.45
CA LEU A 323 15.60 9.94 5.54
C LEU A 323 16.59 8.86 5.08
N THR A 324 16.38 8.27 3.90
CA THR A 324 17.25 7.22 3.36
C THR A 324 18.69 7.70 3.16
N SER A 325 18.91 8.95 2.76
CA SER A 325 20.28 9.46 2.61
C SER A 325 20.96 9.66 3.97
N ALA A 326 20.23 10.09 4.99
CA ALA A 326 20.72 10.18 6.36
C ALA A 326 21.05 8.80 6.95
N GLN A 327 20.21 7.79 6.68
CA GLN A 327 20.41 6.40 7.07
C GLN A 327 21.68 5.82 6.44
N ILE A 328 21.88 6.05 5.15
CA ILE A 328 23.07 5.58 4.43
C ILE A 328 24.32 6.28 4.94
N ALA A 329 24.28 7.59 5.18
CA ALA A 329 25.42 8.32 5.72
C ALA A 329 25.84 7.74 7.08
N ASP A 330 24.89 7.49 7.98
CA ASP A 330 25.17 6.82 9.25
C ASP A 330 25.73 5.39 9.06
N LEU A 331 25.08 4.59 8.21
CA LEU A 331 25.48 3.22 7.93
C LEU A 331 26.92 3.14 7.40
N MET A 332 27.30 4.03 6.48
CA MET A 332 28.65 4.10 5.91
C MET A 332 29.70 4.38 6.98
N ILE A 333 29.45 5.36 7.86
CA ILE A 333 30.35 5.67 8.97
C ILE A 333 30.46 4.48 9.93
N ARG A 334 29.34 3.84 10.29
CA ARG A 334 29.34 2.65 11.15
C ARG A 334 30.08 1.45 10.52
N ARG A 335 30.15 1.38 9.19
CA ARG A 335 30.90 0.36 8.44
C ARG A 335 32.37 0.72 8.20
N GLY A 336 32.86 1.82 8.76
CA GLY A 336 34.28 2.18 8.72
C GLY A 336 34.68 3.18 7.63
N VAL A 337 33.73 3.71 6.86
CA VAL A 337 34.02 4.83 5.95
C VAL A 337 34.52 6.02 6.77
N ARG A 338 35.68 6.58 6.39
CA ARG A 338 36.31 7.66 7.16
C ARG A 338 35.55 8.99 7.04
N LYS A 339 35.11 9.32 5.83
CA LYS A 339 34.47 10.60 5.53
C LYS A 339 33.28 10.42 4.60
N VAL A 340 32.16 11.05 4.94
CA VAL A 340 30.98 11.13 4.07
C VAL A 340 30.63 12.58 3.76
N PHE A 341 30.44 12.88 2.48
CA PHE A 341 29.85 14.14 2.03
C PHE A 341 28.39 13.91 1.64
N LEU A 342 27.47 14.48 2.41
CA LEU A 342 26.03 14.40 2.15
C LEU A 342 25.59 15.63 1.36
N LEU A 343 25.26 15.43 0.08
CA LEU A 343 24.83 16.49 -0.84
C LEU A 343 23.31 16.55 -0.93
N LEU A 344 22.76 17.74 -0.72
CA LEU A 344 21.34 18.02 -0.86
C LEU A 344 21.12 19.10 -1.92
N ARG A 345 20.31 18.82 -2.94
CA ARG A 345 19.92 19.83 -3.95
C ARG A 345 19.14 21.02 -3.39
N GLY A 346 18.59 20.90 -2.18
CA GLY A 346 17.75 21.91 -1.55
C GLY A 346 18.15 22.18 -0.10
N LYS A 347 17.25 22.83 0.63
CA LYS A 347 17.42 23.10 2.06
C LYS A 347 17.38 21.80 2.87
N TYR A 348 18.10 21.77 3.98
CA TYR A 348 17.97 20.73 4.99
C TYR A 348 16.60 20.86 5.68
N LYS A 349 15.73 19.83 5.55
CA LYS A 349 14.36 19.84 6.08
C LYS A 349 14.24 18.83 7.23
N LEU A 350 13.76 19.30 8.38
CA LEU A 350 13.52 18.48 9.57
C LEU A 350 12.02 18.22 9.72
N LYS A 351 11.57 16.98 9.59
CA LYS A 351 10.16 16.58 9.77
C LYS A 351 10.05 15.21 10.43
N HIS A 352 8.99 14.97 11.19
CA HIS A 352 8.71 13.65 11.76
C HIS A 352 8.15 12.67 10.72
N PHE A 353 7.34 13.19 9.80
CA PHE A 353 6.63 12.41 8.79
C PHE A 353 6.96 12.93 7.38
N ASP A 354 6.61 12.16 6.35
CA ASP A 354 6.77 12.59 4.94
C ASP A 354 5.88 13.77 4.56
N VAL A 355 4.83 13.99 5.34
CA VAL A 355 3.86 15.06 5.17
C VAL A 355 3.87 15.92 6.43
N ASP A 356 3.40 17.15 6.33
CA ASP A 356 3.31 18.02 7.50
C ASP A 356 2.27 17.51 8.51
N LEU A 357 2.40 17.92 9.77
CA LEU A 357 1.63 17.39 10.90
C LEU A 357 0.10 17.49 10.69
N GLU A 358 -0.35 18.45 9.89
CA GLU A 358 -1.75 18.66 9.53
C GLU A 358 -2.36 17.43 8.83
N TRP A 359 -1.56 16.68 8.08
CA TRP A 359 -1.98 15.48 7.34
C TRP A 359 -2.03 14.21 8.18
N VAL A 360 -1.52 14.26 9.41
CA VAL A 360 -1.42 13.09 10.31
C VAL A 360 -1.94 13.37 11.71
N SER A 361 -2.59 14.51 11.92
CA SER A 361 -3.23 14.93 13.17
C SER A 361 -4.75 15.03 13.00
N LYS A 362 -5.46 15.59 13.99
CA LYS A 362 -6.90 15.85 13.91
C LYS A 362 -7.36 16.68 12.71
N LEU A 363 -6.47 17.46 12.08
CA LEU A 363 -6.80 18.23 10.87
C LEU A 363 -6.75 17.39 9.59
N ARG A 364 -6.34 16.12 9.68
CA ARG A 364 -6.23 15.23 8.52
C ARG A 364 -7.52 15.18 7.70
N ASN A 365 -8.67 15.06 8.37
CA ASN A 365 -9.95 14.96 7.66
C ASN A 365 -10.29 16.26 6.92
N GLN A 366 -9.95 17.43 7.49
CA GLN A 366 -10.13 18.71 6.81
C GLN A 366 -9.21 18.83 5.59
N GLN A 367 -7.93 18.46 5.73
CA GLN A 367 -6.97 18.48 4.63
C GLN A 367 -7.36 17.51 3.50
N MET A 368 -7.81 16.30 3.85
CA MET A 368 -8.31 15.32 2.88
C MET A 368 -9.61 15.79 2.21
N SER A 369 -10.52 16.45 2.94
CA SER A 369 -11.73 17.04 2.36
C SER A 369 -11.38 18.08 1.31
N VAL A 370 -10.48 19.02 1.60
CA VAL A 370 -10.02 20.03 0.63
C VAL A 370 -9.40 19.35 -0.59
N PHE A 371 -8.55 18.35 -0.37
CA PHE A 371 -7.92 17.58 -1.45
C PHE A 371 -8.92 16.85 -2.35
N TRP A 372 -9.97 16.24 -1.78
CA TRP A 372 -11.00 15.55 -2.56
C TRP A 372 -11.96 16.50 -3.24
N SER A 373 -12.23 17.68 -2.67
CA SER A 373 -13.04 18.74 -3.26
C SER A 373 -12.35 19.53 -4.38
N ALA A 374 -11.08 19.25 -4.70
CA ALA A 374 -10.40 19.87 -5.84
C ALA A 374 -11.14 19.62 -7.16
N ASP A 375 -11.29 20.67 -7.98
CA ASP A 375 -12.06 20.63 -9.23
C ASP A 375 -11.33 19.86 -10.34
N THR A 376 -10.00 19.83 -10.28
CA THR A 376 -9.14 19.25 -11.33
C THR A 376 -8.04 18.37 -10.78
N ASP A 377 -7.54 17.46 -11.61
CA ASP A 377 -6.40 16.61 -11.25
C ASP A 377 -5.08 17.37 -11.20
N GLU A 378 -4.95 18.47 -11.94
CA GLU A 378 -3.84 19.42 -11.85
C GLU A 378 -3.77 20.08 -10.47
N GLU A 379 -4.90 20.61 -9.98
CA GLU A 379 -5.00 21.19 -8.64
C GLU A 379 -4.71 20.12 -7.58
N ARG A 380 -5.28 18.92 -7.74
CA ARG A 380 -5.06 17.81 -6.83
C ARG A 380 -3.59 17.38 -6.79
N PHE A 381 -2.89 17.40 -7.92
CA PHE A 381 -1.45 17.20 -7.99
C PHE A 381 -0.66 18.30 -7.26
N GLN A 382 -1.06 19.56 -7.38
CA GLN A 382 -0.42 20.68 -6.67
C GLN A 382 -0.52 20.51 -5.15
N PHE A 383 -1.70 20.16 -4.63
CA PHE A 383 -1.88 19.84 -3.22
C PHE A 383 -0.99 18.68 -2.78
N LEU A 384 -0.92 17.61 -3.57
CA LEU A 384 -0.06 16.45 -3.29
C LEU A 384 1.43 16.86 -3.23
N ALA A 385 1.90 17.61 -4.22
CA ALA A 385 3.28 18.07 -4.31
C ALA A 385 3.64 18.99 -3.13
N GLN A 386 2.75 19.91 -2.76
CA GLN A 386 2.91 20.82 -1.63
C GLN A 386 2.95 20.06 -0.30
N ALA A 387 2.04 19.11 -0.07
CA ALA A 387 1.96 18.34 1.15
C ALA A 387 3.20 17.47 1.39
N ARG A 388 3.69 16.81 0.33
CA ARG A 388 4.90 15.97 0.41
C ARG A 388 6.17 16.80 0.57
N ASN A 389 6.27 17.95 -0.12
CA ASN A 389 7.38 18.90 0.03
C ASN A 389 8.79 18.25 -0.08
N GLY A 390 8.93 17.18 -0.86
CA GLY A 390 10.20 16.46 -1.06
C GLY A 390 10.75 15.73 0.18
N GLY A 391 12.01 15.29 0.08
CA GLY A 391 12.69 14.56 1.16
C GLY A 391 12.87 15.41 2.42
N SER A 392 12.77 14.75 3.57
CA SER A 392 13.08 15.32 4.89
C SER A 392 13.79 14.30 5.78
N ILE A 393 14.45 14.80 6.81
CA ILE A 393 15.19 14.02 7.80
C ILE A 393 14.43 14.08 9.13
N THR A 394 14.37 12.95 9.84
CA THR A 394 13.71 12.88 11.14
C THR A 394 14.59 13.42 12.27
N PRO A 395 14.02 13.93 13.37
CA PRO A 395 14.82 14.39 14.52
C PRO A 395 15.76 13.33 15.10
N LYS A 396 15.39 12.04 15.04
CA LYS A 396 16.25 10.92 15.43
C LYS A 396 17.54 10.91 14.59
N TYR A 397 17.42 10.96 13.26
CA TYR A 397 18.58 10.95 12.37
C TYR A 397 19.32 12.29 12.31
N ASP A 398 18.64 13.42 12.51
CA ASP A 398 19.32 14.72 12.67
C ASP A 398 20.29 14.70 13.86
N LYS A 399 19.87 14.12 15.00
CA LYS A 399 20.74 13.96 16.17
C LYS A 399 21.95 13.07 15.86
N ILE A 400 21.76 12.00 15.09
CA ILE A 400 22.85 11.10 14.66
C ILE A 400 23.82 11.85 13.74
N LEU A 401 23.31 12.49 12.68
CA LEU A 401 24.12 13.25 11.73
C LEU A 401 24.90 14.37 12.43
N ARG A 402 24.31 15.09 13.39
CA ARG A 402 25.01 16.12 14.16
C ARG A 402 26.21 15.58 14.92
N LYS A 403 26.12 14.36 15.48
CA LYS A 403 27.28 13.71 16.13
C LYS A 403 28.39 13.44 15.12
N HIS A 404 28.04 12.92 13.95
CA HIS A 404 29.00 12.64 12.88
C HIS A 404 29.60 13.92 12.27
N VAL A 405 28.83 15.01 12.22
CA VAL A 405 29.33 16.33 11.82
C VAL A 405 30.30 16.88 12.88
N ALA A 406 29.96 16.76 14.16
CA ALA A 406 30.81 17.23 15.25
C ALA A 406 32.15 16.47 15.35
N SER A 407 32.18 15.18 14.99
CA SER A 407 33.42 14.39 14.89
C SER A 407 34.19 14.64 13.59
N GLY A 408 33.65 15.42 12.66
CA GLY A 408 34.24 15.64 11.34
C GLY A 408 34.09 14.45 10.38
N ALA A 409 33.34 13.40 10.74
CA ALA A 409 33.11 12.23 9.89
C ALA A 409 32.10 12.50 8.76
N VAL A 410 31.16 13.44 8.95
CA VAL A 410 30.18 13.84 7.93
C VAL A 410 30.30 15.34 7.63
N THR A 411 30.25 15.72 6.35
CA THR A 411 30.03 17.10 5.91
C THR A 411 28.70 17.16 5.16
N ILE A 412 27.81 18.08 5.54
CA ILE A 412 26.52 18.28 4.88
C ILE A 412 26.59 19.52 4.00
N LEU A 413 26.39 19.36 2.69
CA LEU A 413 26.37 20.46 1.73
C LEU A 413 24.96 20.62 1.16
N THR A 414 24.32 21.74 1.50
CA THR A 414 22.96 22.06 1.05
C THR A 414 22.98 22.94 -0.18
N GLN A 415 21.94 22.86 -1.00
CA GLN A 415 21.86 23.56 -2.29
C GLN A 415 23.04 23.21 -3.20
N THR A 416 23.50 21.96 -3.12
CA THR A 416 24.68 21.46 -3.83
C THR A 416 24.31 20.30 -4.73
N CYS A 417 24.76 20.36 -5.98
CA CYS A 417 24.59 19.31 -6.98
C CYS A 417 25.94 18.93 -7.60
N ILE A 418 26.08 17.67 -8.01
CA ILE A 418 27.18 17.21 -8.85
C ILE A 418 26.87 17.66 -10.28
N THR A 419 27.80 18.37 -10.92
CA THR A 419 27.64 18.87 -12.30
C THR A 419 28.45 18.05 -13.31
N ARG A 420 29.54 17.44 -12.85
CA ARG A 420 30.39 16.55 -13.64
C ARG A 420 31.14 15.60 -12.70
N GLY A 421 31.40 14.39 -13.19
CA GLY A 421 32.33 13.48 -12.54
C GLY A 421 33.18 12.74 -13.56
N THR A 422 34.44 12.49 -13.23
CA THR A 422 35.36 11.67 -14.03
C THR A 422 35.89 10.54 -13.17
N TRP A 423 35.76 9.30 -13.64
CA TRP A 423 36.29 8.12 -12.96
C TRP A 423 37.72 7.82 -13.38
N ALA A 424 38.63 7.73 -12.41
CA ALA A 424 40.01 7.31 -12.60
C ALA A 424 40.19 5.85 -12.16
N GLU A 425 40.43 4.95 -13.13
CA GLU A 425 40.57 3.51 -12.87
C GLU A 425 41.84 3.19 -12.05
N SER A 426 42.92 3.93 -12.26
CA SER A 426 44.20 3.72 -11.58
C SER A 426 44.13 3.93 -10.06
N SER A 427 43.36 4.91 -9.59
CA SER A 427 43.14 5.19 -8.17
C SER A 427 41.84 4.58 -7.63
N GLN A 428 40.97 4.09 -8.52
CA GLN A 428 39.60 3.67 -8.23
C GLN A 428 38.81 4.76 -7.49
N THR A 429 38.87 5.99 -8.01
CA THR A 429 38.20 7.16 -7.41
C THR A 429 37.58 8.07 -8.46
N TRP A 430 36.53 8.77 -8.05
CA TRP A 430 35.94 9.90 -8.77
C TRP A 430 36.64 11.21 -8.44
N SER A 431 36.82 12.04 -9.46
CA SER A 431 36.99 13.49 -9.33
C SER A 431 35.66 14.15 -9.70
N LEU A 432 35.05 14.90 -8.77
CA LEU A 432 33.72 15.48 -8.96
C LEU A 432 33.74 17.01 -8.91
N ASP A 433 33.05 17.61 -9.87
CA ASP A 433 32.70 19.03 -9.84
C ASP A 433 31.33 19.18 -9.17
N ILE A 434 31.25 20.09 -8.19
CA ILE A 434 30.02 20.43 -7.49
C ILE A 434 29.70 21.91 -7.62
N THR A 435 28.40 22.22 -7.66
CA THR A 435 27.91 23.60 -7.66
C THR A 435 26.97 23.84 -6.48
N PRO A 436 27.23 24.86 -5.64
CA PRO A 436 28.41 25.73 -5.65
C PRO A 436 29.69 24.96 -5.25
N PRO A 437 30.88 25.37 -5.74
CA PRO A 437 32.15 24.80 -5.29
C PRO A 437 32.35 24.96 -3.79
N HIS A 438 32.99 23.98 -3.15
CA HIS A 438 33.25 24.01 -1.71
C HIS A 438 34.75 23.78 -1.43
N PRO A 439 35.47 24.70 -0.76
CA PRO A 439 36.93 24.62 -0.57
C PRO A 439 37.44 23.36 0.14
N GLY A 440 36.61 22.73 0.96
CA GLY A 440 36.94 21.48 1.67
C GLY A 440 36.39 20.21 1.01
N PHE A 441 35.98 20.28 -0.26
CA PHE A 441 35.51 19.11 -1.00
C PHE A 441 36.73 18.35 -1.59
N PRO A 442 36.77 17.01 -1.50
CA PRO A 442 37.95 16.24 -1.83
C PRO A 442 38.10 16.01 -3.33
N ASP A 443 39.35 15.95 -3.80
CA ASP A 443 39.68 15.65 -5.21
C ASP A 443 39.45 14.17 -5.57
N GLN A 444 39.45 13.28 -4.57
CA GLN A 444 39.30 11.84 -4.73
C GLN A 444 38.17 11.29 -3.87
N ILE A 445 37.19 10.65 -4.52
CA ILE A 445 36.00 10.08 -3.90
C ILE A 445 35.89 8.61 -4.29
N ASP A 446 35.89 7.70 -3.33
CA ASP A 446 35.91 6.26 -3.62
C ASP A 446 34.59 5.73 -4.17
N HIS A 447 33.46 6.33 -3.77
CA HIS A 447 32.13 5.87 -4.17
C HIS A 447 31.07 6.96 -4.09
N ILE A 448 30.02 6.84 -4.91
CA ILE A 448 28.85 7.71 -4.91
C ILE A 448 27.58 6.89 -4.71
N VAL A 449 26.78 7.24 -3.70
CA VAL A 449 25.48 6.61 -3.44
C VAL A 449 24.35 7.62 -3.69
N TYR A 450 23.47 7.31 -4.64
CA TYR A 450 22.25 8.05 -4.89
C TYR A 450 21.10 7.51 -4.03
N ALA A 451 20.63 8.33 -3.11
CA ALA A 451 19.45 8.10 -2.29
C ALA A 451 18.34 9.09 -2.67
N THR A 452 18.08 9.17 -3.97
CA THR A 452 17.20 10.17 -4.60
C THR A 452 15.74 9.74 -4.68
N GLY A 453 15.42 8.52 -4.24
CA GLY A 453 14.08 7.95 -4.31
C GLY A 453 13.66 7.62 -5.74
N VAL A 454 12.42 7.13 -5.89
CA VAL A 454 11.84 6.78 -7.19
C VAL A 454 10.49 7.45 -7.31
N PRO A 455 10.30 8.38 -8.27
CA PRO A 455 9.00 9.00 -8.47
C PRO A 455 8.01 7.99 -9.09
N PRO A 456 6.75 7.96 -8.62
CA PRO A 456 5.71 7.16 -9.24
C PRO A 456 5.37 7.76 -10.61
N LYS A 457 5.70 7.02 -11.67
CA LYS A 457 5.43 7.40 -13.06
C LYS A 457 4.90 6.19 -13.80
N ILE A 458 3.64 6.23 -14.23
CA ILE A 458 2.99 5.10 -14.90
C ILE A 458 3.71 4.72 -16.20
N GLU A 459 4.28 5.71 -16.89
CA GLU A 459 5.03 5.53 -18.13
C GLU A 459 6.32 4.71 -17.92
N ASN A 460 6.84 4.70 -16.70
CA ASN A 460 8.04 3.94 -16.34
C ASN A 460 7.72 2.53 -15.82
N VAL A 461 6.44 2.14 -15.76
CA VAL A 461 6.04 0.79 -15.35
C VAL A 461 6.10 -0.11 -16.57
N ALA A 462 7.08 -1.03 -16.59
CA ALA A 462 7.40 -1.82 -17.78
C ALA A 462 6.24 -2.69 -18.27
N CYS A 463 5.46 -3.29 -17.37
CA CYS A 463 4.33 -4.13 -17.74
C CYS A 463 3.09 -3.37 -18.24
N MET A 464 3.09 -2.04 -18.12
CA MET A 464 1.94 -1.19 -18.45
C MET A 464 1.97 -0.64 -19.88
N GLN A 465 3.05 -0.86 -20.65
CA GLN A 465 3.24 -0.21 -21.95
C GLN A 465 2.10 -0.54 -22.93
N GLU A 466 1.65 -1.79 -22.96
CA GLU A 466 0.57 -2.23 -23.86
C GLU A 466 -0.81 -1.67 -23.46
N ILE A 467 -1.12 -1.62 -22.16
CA ILE A 467 -2.34 -0.94 -21.67
C ILE A 467 -2.30 0.56 -22.00
N LEU A 468 -1.15 1.21 -21.83
CA LEU A 468 -0.99 2.63 -22.15
C LEU A 468 -1.20 2.93 -23.64
N GLU A 469 -0.82 2.00 -24.51
CA GLU A 469 -1.01 2.11 -25.96
C GLU A 469 -2.46 1.86 -26.37
N ARG A 470 -3.08 0.77 -25.91
CA ARG A 470 -4.44 0.38 -26.32
C ARG A 470 -5.55 1.13 -25.58
N HIS A 471 -5.32 1.48 -24.32
CA HIS A 471 -6.28 2.12 -23.40
C HIS A 471 -5.65 3.39 -22.80
N PRO A 472 -5.35 4.40 -23.62
CA PRO A 472 -4.60 5.58 -23.17
C PRO A 472 -5.34 6.33 -22.06
N ILE A 473 -4.56 6.84 -21.10
CA ILE A 473 -5.06 7.63 -19.98
C ILE A 473 -4.28 8.94 -19.86
N LYS A 474 -4.97 10.01 -19.47
CA LYS A 474 -4.31 11.26 -19.09
C LYS A 474 -3.46 11.02 -17.84
N ALA A 475 -2.25 11.55 -17.81
CA ALA A 475 -1.38 11.51 -16.64
C ALA A 475 -0.86 12.91 -16.27
N ILE A 476 -0.89 13.25 -14.98
CA ILE A 476 -0.32 14.49 -14.44
C ILE A 476 1.01 14.17 -13.77
N ASN A 477 2.10 14.60 -14.41
CA ASN A 477 3.47 14.36 -13.94
C ASN A 477 3.77 12.87 -13.64
N GLY A 478 3.20 11.97 -14.44
CA GLY A 478 3.33 10.53 -14.33
C GLY A 478 2.29 9.82 -13.46
N LEU A 479 1.37 10.57 -12.82
CA LEU A 479 0.26 9.98 -12.10
C LEU A 479 -0.97 9.86 -13.01
N PRO A 480 -1.51 8.66 -13.24
CA PRO A 480 -2.67 8.47 -14.11
C PRO A 480 -3.96 9.00 -13.47
N CYS A 481 -4.80 9.65 -14.29
CA CYS A 481 -6.11 10.17 -13.92
C CYS A 481 -7.18 9.07 -13.82
N ILE A 482 -6.97 8.11 -12.91
CA ILE A 482 -7.89 6.98 -12.63
C ILE A 482 -9.20 7.44 -11.99
N ASN A 483 -10.23 6.60 -11.90
CA ASN A 483 -11.51 6.98 -11.28
C ASN A 483 -11.46 6.94 -9.72
N ASN A 484 -12.57 7.26 -9.06
CA ASN A 484 -12.62 7.34 -7.59
C ASN A 484 -12.48 5.98 -6.88
N ASP A 485 -12.80 4.89 -7.57
CA ASP A 485 -12.63 3.51 -7.11
C ASP A 485 -11.20 2.99 -7.30
N LEU A 486 -10.31 3.86 -7.79
CA LEU A 486 -8.92 3.57 -8.15
C LEU A 486 -8.77 2.65 -9.37
N MET A 487 -9.82 2.55 -10.18
CA MET A 487 -9.86 1.78 -11.43
C MET A 487 -9.40 2.65 -12.60
N TRP A 488 -8.75 2.03 -13.59
CA TRP A 488 -8.16 2.68 -14.76
C TRP A 488 -9.14 3.63 -15.45
N ASN A 489 -10.30 3.11 -15.78
CA ASN A 489 -11.52 3.81 -16.18
C ASN A 489 -12.70 2.84 -15.97
N ASP A 490 -13.93 3.23 -16.33
CA ASP A 490 -15.12 2.41 -16.08
C ASP A 490 -15.19 1.11 -16.93
N ASP A 491 -14.41 1.02 -18.01
CA ASP A 491 -14.43 -0.12 -18.95
C ASP A 491 -13.27 -1.12 -18.74
N VAL A 492 -12.20 -0.68 -18.08
CA VAL A 492 -10.96 -1.46 -17.87
C VAL A 492 -10.78 -1.73 -16.37
N PRO A 493 -11.09 -2.95 -15.86
CA PRO A 493 -11.04 -3.30 -14.45
C PRO A 493 -9.62 -3.56 -13.92
N LEU A 494 -8.72 -2.61 -14.22
CA LEU A 494 -7.36 -2.52 -13.74
C LEU A 494 -7.30 -1.48 -12.62
N PHE A 495 -6.93 -1.89 -11.43
CA PHE A 495 -6.87 -1.04 -10.24
C PHE A 495 -5.45 -0.64 -9.91
N LEU A 496 -5.26 0.59 -9.42
CA LEU A 496 -3.95 1.10 -9.01
C LEU A 496 -3.98 1.43 -7.52
N THR A 497 -2.92 1.08 -6.81
CA THR A 497 -2.74 1.45 -5.40
C THR A 497 -1.33 1.98 -5.14
N GLY A 498 -1.10 2.51 -3.95
CA GLY A 498 0.19 3.10 -3.61
C GLY A 498 0.42 4.44 -4.29
N GLY A 499 1.69 4.77 -4.58
CA GLY A 499 2.08 6.08 -5.10
C GLY A 499 1.47 6.45 -6.45
N LEU A 500 1.17 5.47 -7.31
CA LEU A 500 0.53 5.69 -8.61
C LEU A 500 -0.94 6.14 -8.47
N ALA A 501 -1.61 5.80 -7.38
CA ALA A 501 -2.98 6.25 -7.06
C ALA A 501 -3.01 7.58 -6.27
N GLY A 502 -1.91 8.33 -6.29
CA GLY A 502 -1.74 9.56 -5.51
C GLY A 502 -2.83 10.62 -5.77
N LEU A 503 -3.31 10.73 -7.01
CA LEU A 503 -4.39 11.66 -7.39
C LEU A 503 -5.76 11.30 -6.79
N ARG A 504 -5.91 10.17 -6.09
CA ARG A 504 -7.17 9.80 -5.43
C ARG A 504 -6.98 9.55 -3.93
N LEU A 505 -5.85 8.95 -3.56
CA LEU A 505 -5.49 8.63 -2.18
C LEU A 505 -4.80 9.76 -1.42
N GLY A 506 -4.29 10.78 -2.11
CA GLY A 506 -3.64 11.93 -1.50
C GLY A 506 -2.20 11.71 -1.05
N PRO A 507 -1.65 12.60 -0.21
CA PRO A 507 -0.20 12.66 0.07
C PRO A 507 0.39 11.39 0.72
N GLY A 508 -0.45 10.63 1.44
CA GLY A 508 -0.09 9.37 2.08
C GLY A 508 -0.12 8.13 1.16
N ALA A 509 -0.50 8.28 -0.11
CA ALA A 509 -0.70 7.18 -1.05
C ALA A 509 0.51 6.22 -1.15
N GLY A 510 1.73 6.77 -1.24
CA GLY A 510 2.96 5.98 -1.33
C GLY A 510 3.43 5.33 -0.02
N ASN A 511 2.64 5.42 1.06
CA ASN A 511 3.00 4.99 2.40
C ASN A 511 1.99 3.95 2.94
N LEU A 512 2.24 3.42 4.13
CA LEU A 512 1.32 2.49 4.81
C LEU A 512 -0.08 3.09 5.05
N ALA A 513 -0.19 4.40 5.21
CA ALA A 513 -1.47 5.11 5.30
C ALA A 513 -2.34 4.96 4.04
N GLY A 514 -1.71 4.97 2.85
CA GLY A 514 -2.37 4.80 1.57
C GLY A 514 -2.73 3.34 1.27
N ALA A 515 -1.94 2.39 1.77
CA ALA A 515 -2.16 0.97 1.55
C ALA A 515 -3.57 0.52 2.00
N ARG A 516 -3.96 0.85 3.23
CA ARG A 516 -5.27 0.47 3.78
C ARG A 516 -6.43 1.18 3.09
N GLN A 517 -6.35 2.50 2.90
CA GLN A 517 -7.38 3.29 2.20
C GLN A 517 -7.57 2.82 0.75
N GLY A 518 -6.47 2.45 0.07
CA GLY A 518 -6.53 1.91 -1.28
C GLY A 518 -7.16 0.54 -1.35
N ALA A 519 -6.78 -0.35 -0.43
CA ALA A 519 -7.34 -1.69 -0.32
C ALA A 519 -8.86 -1.68 -0.12
N GLU A 520 -9.36 -0.74 0.68
CA GLU A 520 -10.78 -0.56 0.91
C GLU A 520 -11.53 -0.23 -0.38
N ARG A 521 -11.15 0.84 -1.11
CA ARG A 521 -11.85 1.22 -2.35
C ARG A 521 -11.81 0.13 -3.41
N ILE A 522 -10.65 -0.51 -3.57
CA ILE A 522 -10.42 -1.55 -4.58
C ILE A 522 -11.27 -2.78 -4.29
N ALA A 523 -11.22 -3.30 -3.06
CA ALA A 523 -11.94 -4.53 -2.73
C ALA A 523 -13.45 -4.39 -2.94
N TRP A 524 -14.01 -3.22 -2.59
CA TRP A 524 -15.43 -2.96 -2.77
C TRP A 524 -15.83 -2.94 -4.25
N LYS A 525 -15.04 -2.27 -5.11
CA LYS A 525 -15.37 -2.23 -6.53
C LYS A 525 -15.16 -3.59 -7.20
N ILE A 526 -14.16 -4.37 -6.76
CA ILE A 526 -13.99 -5.75 -7.21
C ILE A 526 -15.19 -6.62 -6.82
N ASP A 527 -15.71 -6.48 -5.60
CA ASP A 527 -16.93 -7.19 -5.18
C ASP A 527 -18.10 -6.83 -6.12
N GLU A 528 -18.34 -5.54 -6.38
CA GLU A 528 -19.40 -5.06 -7.30
C GLU A 528 -19.25 -5.61 -8.72
N LEU A 529 -18.04 -5.68 -9.27
CA LEU A 529 -17.79 -6.16 -10.64
C LEU A 529 -17.89 -7.68 -10.79
N LEU A 530 -17.72 -8.42 -9.69
CA LEU A 530 -17.73 -9.89 -9.69
C LEU A 530 -19.04 -10.47 -9.15
N GLU A 531 -19.92 -9.64 -8.60
CA GLU A 531 -21.28 -10.04 -8.26
C GLU A 531 -22.02 -10.46 -9.54
N PRO A 532 -22.64 -11.65 -9.58
CA PRO A 532 -23.42 -12.08 -10.73
C PRO A 532 -24.61 -11.13 -10.90
N ASP A 533 -24.78 -10.60 -12.11
CA ASP A 533 -25.92 -9.78 -12.48
C ASP A 533 -27.19 -10.60 -12.25
N GLU A 534 -28.01 -10.27 -11.23
CA GLU A 534 -29.28 -10.97 -10.95
C GLU A 534 -30.24 -10.92 -12.17
N ASN A 535 -29.92 -10.11 -13.19
CA ASN A 535 -30.69 -9.95 -14.44
C ASN A 535 -30.24 -10.85 -15.61
N GLU A 536 -29.13 -11.58 -15.50
CA GLU A 536 -28.67 -12.54 -16.52
C GLU A 536 -28.70 -13.98 -15.99
N ILE A 537 -29.86 -14.41 -15.48
CA ILE A 537 -30.22 -15.83 -15.55
C ILE A 537 -30.97 -15.99 -16.87
N PRO A 538 -30.37 -16.56 -17.93
CA PRO A 538 -31.18 -17.11 -19.00
C PRO A 538 -32.08 -18.14 -18.34
N ASN A 539 -33.38 -17.98 -18.44
CA ASN A 539 -34.39 -18.92 -17.96
C ASN A 539 -34.31 -20.23 -18.76
N GLN A 540 -33.18 -20.93 -18.72
CA GLN A 540 -32.98 -22.24 -19.34
C GLN A 540 -33.64 -23.37 -18.53
N THR A 541 -34.06 -23.07 -17.29
CA THR A 541 -34.82 -24.02 -16.46
C THR A 541 -36.33 -23.96 -16.73
N GLU A 542 -36.87 -22.86 -17.26
CA GLU A 542 -38.28 -22.79 -17.66
C GLU A 542 -38.57 -23.49 -19.01
N MET A 543 -37.61 -23.53 -19.94
CA MET A 543 -37.81 -24.25 -21.21
C MET A 543 -37.86 -25.79 -21.09
N ILE A 544 -37.33 -26.37 -20.00
CA ILE A 544 -37.33 -27.82 -19.78
C ILE A 544 -38.60 -28.26 -19.03
N LEU A 545 -39.24 -27.38 -18.27
CA LEU A 545 -40.49 -27.67 -17.58
C LEU A 545 -41.73 -27.44 -18.47
N ASP A 546 -41.71 -26.43 -19.34
CA ASP A 546 -42.82 -26.19 -20.29
C ASP A 546 -42.90 -27.28 -21.38
N SER A 547 -41.79 -27.92 -21.73
CA SER A 547 -41.77 -29.01 -22.72
C SER A 547 -42.21 -30.37 -22.14
N MET A 548 -42.36 -30.49 -20.82
CA MET A 548 -42.86 -31.70 -20.15
C MET A 548 -44.33 -31.62 -19.73
N GLU A 549 -44.90 -30.41 -19.54
CA GLU A 549 -46.31 -30.25 -19.16
C GLU A 549 -47.29 -30.21 -20.35
N GLU A 550 -46.85 -29.88 -21.57
CA GLU A 550 -47.71 -29.89 -22.77
C GLU A 550 -48.15 -31.30 -23.24
N LYS A 551 -47.66 -32.39 -22.63
CA LYS A 551 -48.03 -33.78 -23.00
C LYS A 551 -49.02 -34.48 -22.06
N LYS A 552 -49.54 -33.82 -21.02
CA LYS A 552 -50.59 -34.39 -20.15
C LYS A 552 -51.72 -33.40 -19.89
N GLY A 553 -52.60 -33.20 -20.88
CA GLY A 553 -53.76 -32.34 -20.62
C GLY A 553 -54.75 -32.09 -21.75
N ARG A 554 -54.86 -32.96 -22.78
CA ARG A 554 -56.01 -32.92 -23.69
C ARG A 554 -57.09 -33.90 -23.22
N LYS A 555 -58.18 -33.38 -22.65
CA LYS A 555 -59.58 -33.66 -23.08
C LYS A 555 -60.62 -33.01 -22.14
N LEU A 556 -61.43 -32.12 -22.76
CA LEU A 556 -62.87 -31.80 -22.54
C LEU A 556 -63.32 -31.28 -21.15
N SER A 557 -64.18 -30.26 -21.00
CA SER A 557 -65.14 -29.62 -21.91
C SER A 557 -65.71 -28.30 -21.34
N SER A 558 -65.97 -27.36 -22.27
CA SER A 558 -67.16 -26.49 -22.41
C SER A 558 -67.61 -25.50 -21.32
N GLN A 559 -67.63 -24.24 -21.77
CA GLN A 559 -68.75 -23.29 -21.83
C GLN A 559 -68.92 -22.17 -20.76
N GLN A 560 -69.10 -20.97 -21.34
CA GLN A 560 -69.62 -19.69 -20.81
C GLN A 560 -68.69 -18.97 -19.81
N GLY A 561 -68.21 -17.75 -20.02
CA GLY A 561 -68.67 -16.64 -20.86
C GLY A 561 -68.91 -15.44 -19.95
N ASN A 562 -67.97 -14.49 -19.86
CA ASN A 562 -68.34 -13.08 -19.70
C ASN A 562 -67.20 -12.11 -20.02
N GLN A 563 -67.62 -10.95 -20.49
CA GLN A 563 -66.86 -9.81 -21.01
C GLN A 563 -66.15 -9.00 -19.91
N GLY A 564 -65.09 -8.28 -20.27
CA GLY A 564 -64.47 -7.29 -19.37
C GLY A 564 -63.18 -6.64 -19.86
N SER A 565 -63.31 -5.74 -20.84
CA SER A 565 -62.48 -4.54 -21.09
C SER A 565 -60.95 -4.57 -20.89
N SER A 566 -60.29 -4.42 -22.02
CA SER A 566 -59.00 -3.78 -22.28
C SER A 566 -58.70 -2.50 -21.48
N GLN A 567 -57.50 -2.40 -20.92
CA GLN A 567 -56.69 -1.17 -20.90
C GLN A 567 -55.21 -1.53 -20.61
N GLY A 568 -54.36 -1.29 -21.61
CA GLY A 568 -52.91 -1.45 -21.49
C GLY A 568 -52.28 -0.35 -20.65
N TRP A 569 -51.18 -0.70 -19.96
CA TRP A 569 -50.31 0.26 -19.29
C TRP A 569 -48.88 0.06 -19.77
N ASN A 570 -48.51 0.97 -20.66
CA ASN A 570 -47.18 1.17 -21.19
C ASN A 570 -46.59 2.34 -20.39
N LEU A 571 -45.84 2.07 -19.31
CA LEU A 571 -45.17 3.11 -18.53
C LEU A 571 -43.90 2.54 -17.86
N ASN A 572 -42.78 2.55 -18.58
CA ASN A 572 -41.47 2.50 -17.93
C ASN A 572 -40.43 3.28 -18.73
N ARG A 573 -40.55 4.62 -18.69
CA ARG A 573 -39.50 5.54 -19.15
C ARG A 573 -39.72 6.93 -18.54
N LYS A 574 -39.78 7.04 -17.21
CA LYS A 574 -39.83 8.34 -16.51
C LYS A 574 -39.46 8.31 -15.01
N SER A 575 -38.58 7.40 -14.58
CA SER A 575 -38.11 7.33 -13.17
C SER A 575 -36.61 7.58 -12.95
N LYS A 576 -35.81 7.81 -14.01
CA LYS A 576 -34.38 8.14 -13.86
C LYS A 576 -34.07 9.64 -13.72
N LEU A 577 -35.02 10.53 -14.04
CA LEU A 577 -34.81 11.98 -14.00
C LEU A 577 -35.38 12.67 -12.74
N SER A 578 -36.20 12.00 -11.93
CA SER A 578 -36.73 12.60 -10.68
C SER A 578 -35.84 12.34 -9.45
N MET A 579 -34.93 11.36 -9.50
CA MET A 579 -34.00 11.07 -8.39
C MET A 579 -32.75 11.98 -8.38
N GLU A 580 -32.48 12.72 -9.45
CA GLU A 580 -31.39 13.71 -9.49
C GLU A 580 -31.79 15.07 -8.91
N GLN A 581 -33.09 15.40 -8.86
CA GLN A 581 -33.56 16.69 -8.34
C GLN A 581 -33.86 16.69 -6.83
N GLU A 582 -34.12 15.53 -6.20
CA GLU A 582 -34.27 15.45 -4.73
C GLU A 582 -32.94 15.37 -3.96
N ARG A 583 -31.80 15.28 -4.65
CA ARG A 583 -30.45 15.34 -4.04
C ARG A 583 -30.01 16.76 -3.62
N SER A 584 -30.84 17.77 -3.84
CA SER A 584 -30.53 19.18 -3.58
C SER A 584 -31.09 19.75 -2.27
N GLU A 585 -31.94 19.04 -1.53
CA GLU A 585 -32.71 19.65 -0.42
C GLU A 585 -32.38 19.10 0.99
N PHE A 586 -31.42 18.18 1.13
CA PHE A 586 -30.99 17.66 2.45
C PHE A 586 -29.50 17.87 2.76
N THR A 587 -28.87 18.86 2.11
CA THR A 587 -27.68 19.52 2.67
C THR A 587 -28.14 20.55 3.71
N GLY A 588 -28.34 20.09 4.95
CA GLY A 588 -28.51 20.98 6.10
C GLY A 588 -27.42 22.05 6.09
N GLY A 589 -27.85 23.31 5.93
CA GLY A 589 -27.02 24.40 5.45
C GLY A 589 -25.76 24.69 6.28
N PHE A 590 -24.61 24.60 5.62
CA PHE A 590 -23.34 25.22 6.02
C PHE A 590 -23.17 26.65 5.46
N ALA A 591 -24.25 27.29 5.01
CA ALA A 591 -24.24 28.64 4.43
C ALA A 591 -24.28 29.79 5.47
N ASN A 592 -24.40 29.52 6.78
CA ASN A 592 -24.63 30.57 7.80
C ASN A 592 -23.49 30.77 8.82
N GLN A 593 -22.23 30.43 8.51
CA GLN A 593 -21.09 30.74 9.41
C GLN A 593 -19.98 31.62 8.78
N PHE A 594 -20.17 32.13 7.57
CA PHE A 594 -19.20 33.01 6.89
C PHE A 594 -19.61 34.49 6.79
N GLN A 595 -20.45 34.97 7.69
CA GLN A 595 -20.83 36.40 7.77
C GLN A 595 -20.44 37.08 9.09
N ALA A 596 -19.31 36.67 9.68
CA ALA A 596 -18.76 37.30 10.90
C ALA A 596 -17.26 37.62 10.85
N LEU A 597 -16.59 37.49 9.69
CA LEU A 597 -15.16 37.82 9.54
C LEU A 597 -14.83 38.76 8.37
N ALA A 598 -15.85 39.34 7.73
CA ALA A 598 -15.69 40.38 6.72
C ALA A 598 -16.16 41.73 7.27
N THR A 599 -15.39 42.31 8.19
CA THR A 599 -15.35 43.75 8.49
C THR A 599 -14.25 43.98 9.51
N VAL A 600 -13.08 44.42 9.05
CA VAL A 600 -12.31 45.58 9.54
C VAL A 600 -11.02 45.60 8.69
N GLU A 601 -11.08 46.28 7.56
CA GLU A 601 -9.93 47.02 7.01
C GLU A 601 -10.11 48.48 7.40
N GLY A 602 -9.04 49.14 7.84
CA GLY A 602 -9.03 50.59 8.03
C GLY A 602 -7.91 51.09 8.95
N TYR A 603 -6.84 51.59 8.32
CA TYR A 603 -5.66 52.33 8.81
C TYR A 603 -4.42 51.56 9.27
#